data_AF-A0A1G3FQ16-F1
#
_entry.id   AF-A0A1G3FQ16-F1
#
_cell.length_a   1.000
_cell.length_b   1.000
_cell.length_c   1.000
_cell.angle_alpha   90.00
_cell.angle_beta   90.00
_cell.angle_gamma   90.00
#
_symmetry.space_group_name_H-M   'P 1'
#
loop_
_entity.id
_entity.type
_entity.pdbx_description
1 polymer ?
#
loop_
_entity_poly.entity_id
_entity_poly.type
_entity_poly.pdbx_seq_one_letter_code
_entity_poly.pdbx_strand_id
1 'polypeptide(L)'
;MNRKTLLVSLLVLGALLLLVGGFFATFERKDVTEPVAAHGEARYNRFFALDRTLNRLNLPTRSLTTLDPQKMPLKPGDTLLLGDDVARIAVDDAARIAAWVRGGGHLLLSPGSAAAALHTPLFEVLGLLDPRPADYACSALRVTAAASDKDGVPLCGQRFRLKPAGAAADAAIGDAQDGYLFARTRLGKGTVSLLSSFNALSRKQLKQAAAQQFAWRLLAPNRGHGVIYLVYALDGPAFLTWLSIKGWPALLALAVLLAAWMAMRSARLGPLMPAPALHRRALLEHVQAAGEFLYR
;
A
#
# COMPACT_ATOMS: atom_id res chain seq x y z
N MET A 1 9.81 -40.94 -57.17
CA MET A 1 8.83 -40.45 -56.16
C MET A 1 7.52 -41.19 -56.39
N ASN A 2 6.97 -41.87 -55.37
CA ASN A 2 5.84 -42.79 -55.56
C ASN A 2 4.56 -41.99 -55.89
N ARG A 3 3.81 -42.35 -56.94
CA ARG A 3 2.56 -41.62 -57.30
C ARG A 3 1.57 -41.55 -56.12
N LYS A 4 1.57 -42.57 -55.27
CA LYS A 4 0.80 -42.62 -54.02
C LYS A 4 1.23 -41.55 -53.00
N THR A 5 2.54 -41.33 -52.82
CA THR A 5 3.03 -40.29 -51.89
C THR A 5 2.73 -38.89 -52.41
N LEU A 6 2.75 -38.71 -53.74
CA LEU A 6 2.40 -37.45 -54.39
C LEU A 6 0.90 -37.13 -54.25
N LEU A 7 0.02 -38.12 -54.44
CA LEU A 7 -1.42 -37.97 -54.23
C LEU A 7 -1.79 -37.68 -52.76
N VAL A 8 -1.14 -38.37 -51.82
CA VAL A 8 -1.34 -38.11 -50.38
C VAL A 8 -0.89 -36.69 -50.04
N SER A 9 0.25 -36.23 -50.55
CA SER A 9 0.72 -34.87 -50.30
C SER A 9 -0.22 -33.79 -50.85
N LEU A 10 -0.81 -34.01 -52.03
CA LEU A 10 -1.79 -33.11 -52.64
C LEU A 10 -3.11 -33.06 -51.84
N LEU A 11 -3.58 -34.20 -51.34
CA LEU A 11 -4.77 -34.26 -50.49
C LEU A 11 -4.57 -33.54 -49.17
N VAL A 12 -3.43 -33.74 -48.51
CA VAL A 12 -3.10 -33.05 -47.26
C VAL A 12 -2.99 -31.54 -47.49
N LEU A 13 -2.36 -31.12 -48.58
CA LEU A 13 -2.25 -29.70 -48.93
C LEU A 13 -3.63 -29.08 -49.21
N GLY A 14 -4.49 -29.77 -49.96
CA GLY A 14 -5.85 -29.33 -50.24
C GLY A 14 -6.70 -29.21 -48.97
N ALA A 15 -6.61 -30.18 -48.06
CA ALA A 15 -7.27 -30.13 -46.76
C ALA A 15 -6.77 -28.96 -45.90
N LEU A 16 -5.45 -28.71 -45.88
CA LEU A 16 -4.87 -27.59 -45.15
C LEU A 16 -5.33 -26.23 -45.70
N LEU A 17 -5.37 -26.08 -47.02
CA LEU A 17 -5.84 -24.86 -47.68
C LEU A 17 -7.33 -24.61 -47.39
N LEU A 18 -8.15 -25.65 -47.39
CA LEU A 18 -9.57 -25.54 -47.02
C LEU A 18 -9.76 -25.13 -45.55
N LEU A 19 -8.96 -25.68 -44.62
CA LEU A 19 -9.01 -25.30 -43.21
C LEU A 19 -8.57 -23.85 -42.98
N VAL A 20 -7.49 -23.41 -43.62
CA VAL A 20 -7.00 -22.03 -43.52
C VAL A 20 -7.99 -21.06 -44.15
N GLY A 21 -8.52 -21.38 -45.35
CA GLY A 21 -9.55 -20.59 -46.00
C GLY A 21 -10.83 -20.50 -45.18
N GLY A 22 -11.28 -21.62 -44.60
CA GLY A 22 -12.43 -21.67 -43.70
C GLY A 22 -12.22 -20.86 -42.42
N PHE A 23 -11.03 -20.93 -41.83
CA PHE A 23 -10.67 -20.12 -40.67
C PHE A 23 -10.79 -18.62 -40.99
N PHE A 24 -10.13 -18.12 -42.03
CA PHE A 24 -10.19 -16.69 -42.37
C PHE A 24 -11.56 -16.23 -42.89
N ALA A 25 -12.37 -17.11 -43.46
CA ALA A 25 -13.74 -16.79 -43.88
C ALA A 25 -14.74 -16.73 -42.72
N THR A 26 -14.48 -17.44 -41.61
CA THR A 26 -15.42 -17.55 -40.47
C THR A 26 -14.94 -16.83 -39.21
N PHE A 27 -13.63 -16.64 -39.04
CA PHE A 27 -13.08 -15.89 -37.91
C PHE A 27 -13.10 -14.40 -38.19
N GLU A 28 -14.09 -13.73 -37.62
CA GLU A 28 -14.11 -12.28 -37.50
C GLU A 28 -13.19 -11.84 -36.36
N ARG A 29 -12.23 -10.96 -36.65
CA ARG A 29 -11.43 -10.30 -35.61
C ARG A 29 -12.32 -9.31 -34.86
N LYS A 30 -12.58 -9.57 -33.58
CA LYS A 30 -13.28 -8.65 -32.69
C LYS A 30 -12.31 -8.03 -31.71
N ASP A 31 -12.34 -6.71 -31.62
CA ASP A 31 -11.61 -5.99 -30.58
C ASP A 31 -12.28 -6.25 -29.23
N VAL A 32 -11.62 -7.03 -28.38
CA VAL A 32 -12.07 -7.29 -27.01
C VAL A 32 -11.31 -6.36 -26.08
N THR A 33 -12.04 -5.54 -25.33
CA THR A 33 -11.43 -4.69 -24.30
C THR A 33 -11.23 -5.52 -23.03
N GLU A 34 -10.00 -5.92 -22.75
CA GLU A 34 -9.67 -6.59 -21.50
C GLU A 34 -9.15 -5.61 -20.44
N PRO A 35 -9.62 -5.73 -19.19
CA PRO A 35 -9.14 -4.89 -18.10
C PRO A 35 -7.73 -5.30 -17.70
N VAL A 36 -6.73 -4.55 -18.15
CA VAL A 36 -5.35 -4.71 -17.70
C VAL A 36 -5.18 -4.32 -16.23
N ALA A 37 -4.11 -4.83 -15.61
CA ALA A 37 -3.72 -4.41 -14.26
C ALA A 37 -3.45 -2.89 -14.20
N ALA A 38 -3.48 -2.32 -13.00
CA ALA A 38 -3.13 -0.91 -12.81
C ALA A 38 -1.63 -0.70 -13.02
N HIS A 39 -1.25 0.33 -13.77
CA HIS A 39 0.13 0.70 -14.07
C HIS A 39 0.43 2.14 -13.61
N GLY A 40 1.71 2.47 -13.47
CA GLY A 40 2.16 3.81 -13.04
C GLY A 40 1.63 4.17 -11.65
N GLU A 41 1.20 5.42 -11.49
CA GLU A 41 0.68 5.95 -10.22
C GLU A 41 -0.55 5.19 -9.71
N ALA A 42 -1.44 4.76 -10.61
CA ALA A 42 -2.65 4.00 -10.26
C ALA A 42 -2.35 2.65 -9.57
N ARG A 43 -1.10 2.17 -9.65
CA ARG A 43 -0.67 0.94 -8.97
C ARG A 43 -0.58 1.11 -7.45
N TYR A 44 -0.15 2.28 -6.98
CA TYR A 44 0.12 2.54 -5.56
C TYR A 44 -0.74 3.66 -4.96
N ASN A 45 -1.20 4.63 -5.76
CA ASN A 45 -2.17 5.63 -5.33
C ASN A 45 -3.58 5.06 -5.41
N ARG A 46 -4.16 4.69 -4.25
CA ARG A 46 -5.52 4.16 -4.17
C ARG A 46 -6.60 5.17 -4.59
N PHE A 47 -6.32 6.47 -4.45
CA PHE A 47 -7.23 7.56 -4.76
C PHE A 47 -7.03 8.11 -6.16
N PHE A 48 -6.18 7.49 -6.98
CA PHE A 48 -5.91 7.94 -8.34
C PHE A 48 -7.18 8.12 -9.19
N ALA A 49 -8.12 7.17 -9.10
CA ALA A 49 -9.38 7.26 -9.81
C ALA A 49 -10.25 8.44 -9.31
N LEU A 50 -10.26 8.66 -8.00
CA LEU A 50 -10.97 9.78 -7.38
C LEU A 50 -10.36 11.12 -7.81
N ASP A 51 -9.04 11.26 -7.73
CA ASP A 51 -8.29 12.45 -8.15
C ASP A 51 -8.56 12.82 -9.62
N ARG A 52 -8.46 11.84 -10.52
CA ARG A 52 -8.76 12.03 -11.95
C ARG A 52 -10.21 12.40 -12.19
N THR A 53 -11.14 11.83 -11.42
CA THR A 53 -12.57 12.12 -11.54
C THR A 53 -12.87 13.54 -11.04
N LEU A 54 -12.37 13.94 -9.87
CA LEU A 54 -12.60 15.27 -9.30
C LEU A 54 -11.99 16.37 -10.16
N ASN A 55 -10.79 16.18 -10.69
CA ASN A 55 -10.18 17.14 -11.61
C ASN A 55 -10.99 17.28 -12.92
N ARG A 56 -11.55 16.18 -13.46
CA ARG A 56 -12.47 16.24 -14.62
C ARG A 56 -13.77 16.98 -14.32
N LEU A 57 -14.19 17.00 -13.05
CA LEU A 57 -15.36 17.75 -12.57
C LEU A 57 -15.01 19.20 -12.18
N ASN A 58 -13.82 19.69 -12.54
CA ASN A 58 -13.32 21.02 -12.19
C ASN A 58 -13.28 21.31 -10.68
N LEU A 59 -13.11 20.27 -9.86
CA LEU A 59 -12.87 20.41 -8.42
C LEU A 59 -11.35 20.35 -8.17
N PRO A 60 -10.73 21.44 -7.67
CA PRO A 60 -9.28 21.47 -7.44
C PRO A 60 -8.86 20.34 -6.51
N THR A 61 -8.11 19.37 -7.02
CA THR A 61 -7.71 18.18 -6.26
C THR A 61 -6.22 17.94 -6.41
N ARG A 62 -5.55 17.59 -5.30
CA ARG A 62 -4.12 17.29 -5.27
C ARG A 62 -3.85 16.01 -4.51
N SER A 63 -3.29 15.02 -5.19
CA SER A 63 -2.75 13.82 -4.55
C SER A 63 -1.34 14.08 -4.03
N LEU A 64 -1.09 13.83 -2.74
CA LEU A 64 0.19 14.10 -2.07
C LEU A 64 0.72 12.86 -1.35
N THR A 65 2.05 12.75 -1.33
CA THR A 65 2.81 11.72 -0.58
C THR A 65 3.45 12.29 0.69
N THR A 66 2.98 13.43 1.18
CA THR A 66 3.55 14.12 2.35
C THR A 66 2.49 14.97 3.05
N LEU A 67 2.72 15.19 4.35
CA LEU A 67 1.93 16.09 5.21
C LEU A 67 2.62 17.45 5.43
N ASP A 68 3.72 17.71 4.71
CA ASP A 68 4.50 18.95 4.78
C ASP A 68 3.60 20.20 4.57
N PRO A 69 3.55 21.12 5.56
CA PRO A 69 2.75 22.35 5.48
C PRO A 69 3.04 23.20 4.25
N GLN A 70 4.28 23.19 3.73
CA GLN A 70 4.64 24.00 2.55
C GLN A 70 3.96 23.50 1.28
N LYS A 71 3.79 22.18 1.17
CA LYS A 71 3.16 21.53 0.01
C LYS A 71 1.64 21.43 0.17
N MET A 72 1.15 21.51 1.41
CA MET A 72 -0.26 21.41 1.77
C MET A 72 -0.68 22.59 2.67
N PRO A 73 -0.78 23.82 2.12
CA PRO A 73 -1.25 24.98 2.86
C PRO A 73 -2.78 24.88 3.06
N LEU A 74 -3.19 24.23 4.14
CA LEU A 74 -4.59 23.98 4.48
C LEU A 74 -5.34 25.29 4.83
N LYS A 75 -6.43 25.56 4.11
CA LYS A 75 -7.37 26.67 4.37
C LYS A 75 -8.71 26.16 4.91
N PRO A 76 -9.49 26.96 5.66
CA PRO A 76 -10.74 26.49 6.26
C PRO A 76 -11.74 25.84 5.30
N GLY A 77 -11.81 26.26 4.03
CA GLY A 77 -12.71 25.66 3.03
C GLY A 77 -12.18 24.38 2.36
N ASP A 78 -10.99 23.91 2.74
CA ASP A 78 -10.37 22.74 2.10
C ASP A 78 -10.91 21.42 2.68
N THR A 79 -10.66 20.34 1.96
CA THR A 79 -10.94 18.97 2.40
C THR A 79 -9.65 18.17 2.42
N LEU A 80 -9.38 17.48 3.53
CA LEU A 80 -8.22 16.60 3.67
C LEU A 80 -8.69 15.16 3.84
N LEU A 81 -8.31 14.29 2.91
CA LEU A 81 -8.50 12.85 3.00
C LEU A 81 -7.17 12.20 3.33
N LEU A 82 -7.12 11.53 4.47
CA LEU A 82 -5.97 10.73 4.91
C LEU A 82 -6.19 9.26 4.55
N GLY A 83 -5.13 8.58 4.10
CA GLY A 83 -5.12 7.13 3.86
C GLY A 83 -5.41 6.30 5.12
N ASP A 84 -5.28 4.97 5.01
CA ASP A 84 -5.78 4.05 6.05
C ASP A 84 -4.96 4.05 7.35
N ASP A 85 -3.66 4.40 7.30
CA ASP A 85 -2.74 4.27 8.44
C ASP A 85 -2.39 5.63 9.08
N VAL A 86 -3.38 6.23 9.72
CA VAL A 86 -3.24 7.50 10.44
C VAL A 86 -2.37 7.40 11.71
N ALA A 87 -2.04 6.19 12.16
CA ALA A 87 -1.16 5.97 13.31
C ALA A 87 0.28 6.46 13.04
N ARG A 88 0.66 6.58 11.75
CA ARG A 88 1.99 7.05 11.32
C ARG A 88 2.14 8.57 11.31
N ILE A 89 1.10 9.32 11.67
CA ILE A 89 1.13 10.79 11.68
C ILE A 89 1.86 11.29 12.93
N ALA A 90 2.80 12.22 12.75
CA ALA A 90 3.53 12.84 13.86
C ALA A 90 2.61 13.69 14.74
N VAL A 91 2.95 13.85 16.01
CA VAL A 91 2.16 14.59 17.00
C VAL A 91 1.92 16.05 16.58
N ASP A 92 2.94 16.71 16.03
CA ASP A 92 2.82 18.11 15.56
C ASP A 92 1.89 18.25 14.35
N ASP A 93 1.97 17.29 13.42
CA ASP A 93 1.07 17.23 12.27
C ASP A 93 -0.38 16.98 12.71
N ALA A 94 -0.57 16.08 13.67
CA ALA A 94 -1.87 15.79 14.27
C ALA A 94 -2.48 17.03 14.94
N ALA A 95 -1.70 17.75 15.75
CA ALA A 95 -2.14 18.98 16.40
C ALA A 95 -2.51 20.06 15.39
N ARG A 96 -1.69 20.27 14.35
CA ARG A 96 -1.96 21.24 13.27
C ARG A 96 -3.23 20.90 12.51
N ILE A 97 -3.40 19.64 12.09
CA ILE A 97 -4.58 19.19 11.36
C ILE A 97 -5.83 19.36 12.23
N ALA A 98 -5.79 18.96 13.50
CA ALA A 98 -6.91 19.13 14.41
C ALA A 98 -7.29 20.60 14.64
N ALA A 99 -6.31 21.50 14.74
CA ALA A 99 -6.55 22.94 14.82
C ALA A 99 -7.20 23.49 13.54
N TRP A 100 -6.74 23.05 12.38
CA TRP A 100 -7.32 23.42 11.09
C TRP A 100 -8.78 22.95 10.94
N VAL A 101 -9.10 21.72 11.36
CA VAL A 101 -10.49 21.23 11.38
C VAL A 101 -11.35 22.12 12.26
N ARG A 102 -10.92 22.44 13.49
CA ARG A 102 -11.65 23.35 14.37
C ARG A 102 -11.91 24.72 13.73
N GLY A 103 -11.00 25.16 12.84
CA GLY A 103 -11.09 26.40 12.08
C GLY A 103 -12.04 26.39 10.88
N GLY A 104 -12.61 25.25 10.49
CA GLY A 104 -13.55 25.13 9.36
C GLY A 104 -13.24 24.00 8.38
N GLY A 105 -12.07 23.37 8.51
CA GLY A 105 -11.64 22.30 7.61
C GLY A 105 -12.53 21.07 7.65
N HIS A 106 -12.54 20.31 6.55
CA HIS A 106 -13.22 19.02 6.47
C HIS A 106 -12.21 17.88 6.40
N LEU A 107 -12.15 17.06 7.45
CA LEU A 107 -11.20 15.94 7.55
C LEU A 107 -11.92 14.60 7.33
N LEU A 108 -11.36 13.78 6.44
CA LEU A 108 -11.78 12.39 6.22
C LEU A 108 -10.65 11.47 6.65
N LEU A 109 -10.94 10.54 7.55
CA LEU A 109 -9.95 9.55 8.00
C LEU A 109 -10.61 8.23 8.39
N SER A 110 -9.79 7.17 8.43
CA SER A 110 -10.19 5.87 8.97
C SER A 110 -9.55 5.62 10.32
N PRO A 111 -10.32 5.21 11.35
CA PRO A 111 -9.78 4.88 12.66
C PRO A 111 -9.04 3.54 12.74
N GLY A 112 -9.21 2.66 11.75
CA GLY A 112 -8.68 1.31 11.84
C GLY A 112 -9.30 0.52 12.99
N SER A 113 -8.50 -0.21 13.75
CA SER A 113 -8.96 -0.92 14.95
C SER A 113 -9.02 0.01 16.17
N ALA A 114 -9.92 -0.26 17.12
CA ALA A 114 -10.04 0.53 18.35
C ALA A 114 -8.71 0.62 19.13
N ALA A 115 -7.94 -0.47 19.16
CA ALA A 115 -6.62 -0.51 19.79
C ALA A 115 -5.59 0.39 19.09
N ALA A 116 -5.60 0.44 17.75
CA ALA A 116 -4.71 1.33 17.00
C ALA A 116 -5.13 2.80 17.17
N ALA A 117 -6.44 3.06 17.15
CA ALA A 117 -6.99 4.40 17.30
C ALA A 117 -6.63 5.05 18.65
N LEU A 118 -6.56 4.24 19.72
CA LEU A 118 -6.19 4.66 21.08
C LEU A 118 -4.80 5.29 21.18
N HIS A 119 -3.83 4.80 20.41
CA HIS A 119 -2.43 5.25 20.44
C HIS A 119 -2.06 6.16 19.27
N THR A 120 -3.06 6.66 18.56
CA THR A 120 -2.86 7.52 17.39
C THR A 120 -2.97 8.98 17.83
N PRO A 121 -1.93 9.81 17.66
CA PRO A 121 -1.93 11.20 18.11
C PRO A 121 -3.10 12.03 17.58
N LEU A 122 -3.52 11.78 16.33
CA LEU A 122 -4.63 12.49 15.71
C LEU A 122 -5.97 12.21 16.41
N PHE A 123 -6.23 10.99 16.86
CA PHE A 123 -7.46 10.66 17.57
C PHE A 123 -7.46 11.16 19.01
N GLU A 124 -6.31 11.12 19.67
CA GLU A 124 -6.14 11.70 21.02
C GLU A 124 -6.48 13.20 21.01
N VAL A 125 -5.93 13.95 20.04
CA VAL A 125 -6.17 15.40 19.94
C VAL A 125 -7.59 15.74 19.49
N LEU A 126 -8.21 14.93 18.62
CA LEU A 126 -9.60 15.12 18.20
C LEU A 126 -10.60 14.77 19.33
N GLY A 127 -10.29 13.76 20.14
CA GLY A 127 -11.08 13.37 21.30
C GLY A 127 -12.47 12.77 20.98
N LEU A 128 -12.71 12.36 19.73
CA LEU A 128 -14.03 11.97 19.22
C LEU A 128 -14.38 10.49 19.43
N LEU A 129 -13.38 9.61 19.50
CA LEU A 129 -13.59 8.15 19.52
C LEU A 129 -13.71 7.59 20.94
N ASP A 130 -14.63 6.66 21.11
CA ASP A 130 -14.73 5.81 22.30
C ASP A 130 -13.78 4.61 22.13
N PRO A 131 -12.93 4.31 23.14
CA PRO A 131 -11.92 3.25 23.05
C PRO A 131 -12.48 1.82 23.06
N ARG A 132 -13.78 1.64 23.30
CA ARG A 132 -14.39 0.32 23.31
C ARG A 132 -14.30 -0.35 21.93
N PRO A 133 -13.88 -1.63 21.87
CA PRO A 133 -13.88 -2.37 20.62
C PRO A 133 -15.31 -2.53 20.10
N ALA A 134 -15.44 -2.58 18.78
CA ALA A 134 -16.68 -2.92 18.10
C ALA A 134 -16.39 -3.93 17.00
N ASP A 135 -17.40 -4.69 16.62
CA ASP A 135 -17.22 -5.83 15.74
C ASP A 135 -17.01 -5.41 14.27
N TYR A 136 -16.42 -6.33 13.51
CA TYR A 136 -16.34 -6.20 12.07
C TYR A 136 -17.72 -6.37 11.44
N ALA A 137 -18.13 -5.43 10.60
CA ALA A 137 -19.41 -5.48 9.91
C ALA A 137 -19.29 -5.00 8.46
N CYS A 138 -20.27 -5.41 7.66
CA CYS A 138 -20.44 -5.00 6.27
C CYS A 138 -21.82 -4.41 6.08
N SER A 139 -21.91 -3.31 5.35
CA SER A 139 -23.18 -2.72 4.92
C SER A 139 -23.13 -2.44 3.42
N ALA A 140 -24.18 -2.77 2.68
CA ALA A 140 -24.26 -2.51 1.25
C ALA A 140 -24.67 -1.05 0.99
N LEU A 141 -23.80 -0.27 0.37
CA LEU A 141 -24.10 1.07 -0.13
C LEU A 141 -24.98 0.96 -1.37
N ARG A 142 -26.14 1.60 -1.33
CA ARG A 142 -27.12 1.63 -2.41
C ARG A 142 -27.32 3.03 -2.95
N VAL A 143 -27.69 3.13 -4.22
CA VAL A 143 -28.08 4.39 -4.88
C VAL A 143 -29.42 4.89 -4.34
N THR A 144 -30.39 3.99 -4.24
CA THR A 144 -31.71 4.24 -3.65
C THR A 144 -32.04 3.14 -2.65
N ALA A 145 -32.90 3.43 -1.69
CA ALA A 145 -33.38 2.42 -0.74
C ALA A 145 -34.08 1.23 -1.42
N ALA A 146 -34.61 1.43 -2.63
CA ALA A 146 -35.29 0.41 -3.43
C ALA A 146 -34.35 -0.40 -4.35
N ALA A 147 -33.05 -0.08 -4.42
CA ALA A 147 -32.12 -0.79 -5.30
C ALA A 147 -31.84 -2.22 -4.80
N SER A 148 -31.61 -3.14 -5.73
CA SER A 148 -31.30 -4.54 -5.42
C SER A 148 -29.95 -4.69 -4.69
N ASP A 149 -29.82 -5.73 -3.87
CA ASP A 149 -28.60 -5.98 -3.07
C ASP A 149 -27.40 -6.32 -3.97
N LYS A 150 -27.67 -6.84 -5.17
CA LYS A 150 -26.67 -7.19 -6.18
C LYS A 150 -25.95 -5.97 -6.78
N ASP A 151 -26.55 -4.79 -6.71
CA ASP A 151 -25.99 -3.54 -7.24
C ASP A 151 -25.28 -2.71 -6.16
N GLY A 152 -25.26 -3.21 -4.92
CA GLY A 152 -24.68 -2.52 -3.78
C GLY A 152 -23.16 -2.63 -3.72
N VAL A 153 -22.50 -1.57 -3.26
CA VAL A 153 -21.06 -1.61 -2.96
C VAL A 153 -20.90 -1.94 -1.47
N PRO A 154 -20.25 -3.05 -1.09
CA PRO A 154 -20.06 -3.36 0.33
C PRO A 154 -19.08 -2.38 0.96
N LEU A 155 -19.53 -1.68 2.00
CA LEU A 155 -18.69 -0.95 2.94
C LEU A 155 -18.45 -1.87 4.14
N CYS A 156 -17.26 -2.47 4.17
CA CYS A 156 -16.83 -3.34 5.25
C CYS A 156 -15.65 -2.76 6.01
N GLY A 157 -15.61 -3.02 7.31
CA GLY A 157 -14.49 -2.67 8.18
C GLY A 157 -14.82 -2.92 9.64
N GLN A 158 -13.84 -2.63 10.50
CA GLN A 158 -14.05 -2.59 11.94
C GLN A 158 -14.95 -1.40 12.26
N ARG A 159 -16.06 -1.64 12.99
CA ARG A 159 -16.90 -0.55 13.46
C ARG A 159 -16.14 0.28 14.50
N PHE A 160 -16.53 1.54 14.65
CA PHE A 160 -15.99 2.43 15.66
C PHE A 160 -17.12 3.12 16.42
N ARG A 161 -16.85 3.53 17.66
CA ARG A 161 -17.83 4.23 18.51
C ARG A 161 -17.39 5.67 18.73
N LEU A 162 -18.36 6.57 18.83
CA LEU A 162 -18.13 7.98 19.12
C LEU A 162 -18.40 8.25 20.60
N LYS A 163 -17.68 9.21 21.19
CA LYS A 163 -17.98 9.67 22.55
C LYS A 163 -19.31 10.44 22.57
N PRO A 164 -20.24 10.12 23.49
CA PRO A 164 -21.57 10.72 23.54
C PRO A 164 -21.55 12.23 23.86
N ALA A 165 -20.55 12.71 24.59
CA ALA A 165 -20.47 14.10 25.04
C ALA A 165 -19.91 15.09 23.99
N GLY A 166 -19.41 14.61 22.85
CA GLY A 166 -18.67 15.45 21.89
C GLY A 166 -19.06 15.28 20.42
N ALA A 167 -19.95 14.36 20.08
CA ALA A 167 -20.18 14.00 18.67
C ALA A 167 -21.61 13.51 18.41
N ALA A 168 -22.56 14.43 18.26
CA ALA A 168 -23.76 14.11 17.50
C ALA A 168 -23.33 13.82 16.05
N ALA A 169 -23.76 12.68 15.52
CA ALA A 169 -23.48 12.31 14.14
C ALA A 169 -24.52 12.97 13.22
N ASP A 170 -24.09 13.94 12.41
CA ASP A 170 -24.91 14.61 11.40
C ASP A 170 -25.38 13.62 10.31
N ALA A 171 -24.54 12.64 10.01
CA ALA A 171 -24.85 11.54 9.12
C ALA A 171 -24.08 10.29 9.57
N ALA A 172 -24.73 9.14 9.58
CA ALA A 172 -24.11 7.90 10.01
C ALA A 172 -24.63 6.68 9.25
N ILE A 173 -23.80 5.64 9.20
CA ILE A 173 -24.19 4.26 8.84
C ILE A 173 -23.83 3.40 10.05
N GLY A 174 -24.84 2.82 10.69
CA GLY A 174 -24.72 2.17 12.00
C GLY A 174 -25.33 3.01 13.10
N ASP A 175 -25.14 2.58 14.34
CA ASP A 175 -25.75 3.19 15.52
C ASP A 175 -24.77 3.24 16.69
N ALA A 176 -25.20 3.84 17.81
CA ALA A 176 -24.35 3.98 19.00
C ALA A 176 -24.17 2.68 19.79
N GLN A 177 -25.03 1.67 19.59
CA GLN A 177 -25.01 0.39 20.30
C GLN A 177 -23.99 -0.54 19.64
N ASP A 178 -24.13 -0.79 18.35
CA ASP A 178 -23.29 -1.67 17.54
C ASP A 178 -22.01 -0.97 17.05
N GLY A 179 -22.05 0.36 16.97
CA GLY A 179 -20.99 1.18 16.38
C GLY A 179 -21.27 1.54 14.92
N TYR A 180 -20.44 2.45 14.42
CA TYR A 180 -20.57 3.08 13.12
C TYR A 180 -19.57 2.51 12.10
N LEU A 181 -20.02 2.35 10.86
CA LEU A 181 -19.16 2.14 9.68
C LEU A 181 -18.81 3.47 9.01
N PHE A 182 -19.70 4.45 9.13
CA PHE A 182 -19.49 5.83 8.73
C PHE A 182 -20.15 6.72 9.76
N ALA A 183 -19.47 7.78 10.16
CA ALA A 183 -20.08 8.85 10.93
C ALA A 183 -19.43 10.18 10.59
N ARG A 184 -20.26 11.19 10.36
CA ARG A 184 -19.84 12.57 10.23
C ARG A 184 -20.25 13.32 11.48
N THR A 185 -19.30 14.04 12.07
CA THR A 185 -19.56 14.88 13.23
C THR A 185 -18.92 16.25 13.04
N ARG A 186 -19.43 17.24 13.76
CA ARG A 186 -18.88 18.60 13.74
C ARG A 186 -17.83 18.74 14.83
N LEU A 187 -16.74 19.42 14.50
CA LEU A 187 -15.69 19.76 15.46
C LEU A 187 -15.31 21.23 15.27
N GLY A 188 -15.72 22.08 16.22
CA GLY A 188 -15.60 23.53 16.07
C GLY A 188 -16.43 24.05 14.90
N LYS A 189 -15.79 24.76 13.97
CA LYS A 189 -16.43 25.25 12.73
C LYS A 189 -16.36 24.26 11.57
N GLY A 190 -15.55 23.21 11.68
CA GLY A 190 -15.33 22.23 10.62
C GLY A 190 -16.05 20.91 10.88
N THR A 191 -15.71 19.93 10.04
CA THR A 191 -16.36 18.61 10.05
C THR A 191 -15.33 17.49 9.99
N VAL A 192 -15.60 16.40 10.72
CA VAL A 192 -14.81 15.18 10.68
C VAL A 192 -15.70 14.06 10.18
N SER A 193 -15.27 13.38 9.11
CA SER A 193 -15.93 12.22 8.53
C SER A 193 -15.07 10.98 8.77
N LEU A 194 -15.53 10.12 9.66
CA LEU A 194 -14.88 8.87 10.02
C LEU A 194 -15.48 7.73 9.20
N LEU A 195 -14.63 6.90 8.59
CA LEU A 195 -15.03 5.75 7.78
C LEU A 195 -14.26 4.52 8.22
N SER A 196 -14.92 3.37 8.34
CA SER A 196 -14.25 2.11 8.67
C SER A 196 -13.24 1.67 7.61
N SER A 197 -13.53 1.93 6.33
CA SER A 197 -12.53 1.85 5.26
C SER A 197 -12.87 2.74 4.07
N PHE A 198 -11.83 3.14 3.33
CA PHE A 198 -11.98 3.87 2.07
C PHE A 198 -12.10 2.95 0.85
N ASN A 199 -12.33 1.65 1.03
CA ASN A 199 -12.38 0.69 -0.07
C ASN A 199 -13.44 1.06 -1.12
N ALA A 200 -14.58 1.62 -0.69
CA ALA A 200 -15.64 2.10 -1.58
C ALA A 200 -15.20 3.26 -2.50
N LEU A 201 -14.21 4.05 -2.09
CA LEU A 201 -13.65 5.16 -2.88
C LEU A 201 -12.44 4.75 -3.72
N SER A 202 -11.88 3.57 -3.45
CA SER A 202 -10.61 3.12 -4.01
C SER A 202 -10.79 2.31 -5.30
N ARG A 203 -9.70 2.19 -6.07
CA ARG A 203 -9.52 1.19 -7.14
C ARG A 203 -10.71 1.13 -8.13
N LYS A 204 -11.35 -0.05 -8.26
CA LYS A 204 -12.38 -0.33 -9.25
C LYS A 204 -13.79 -0.04 -8.72
N GLN A 205 -13.96 0.10 -7.40
CA GLN A 205 -15.25 0.32 -6.74
C GLN A 205 -15.90 1.63 -7.19
N LEU A 206 -15.11 2.67 -7.46
CA LEU A 206 -15.59 3.96 -7.96
C LEU A 206 -16.27 3.89 -9.34
N LYS A 207 -16.17 2.76 -10.06
CA LYS A 207 -16.95 2.54 -11.30
C LYS A 207 -18.45 2.37 -11.02
N GLN A 208 -18.83 1.95 -9.82
CA GLN A 208 -20.22 1.70 -9.45
C GLN A 208 -20.90 2.99 -9.02
N ALA A 209 -22.14 3.20 -9.48
CA ALA A 209 -22.89 4.43 -9.20
C ALA A 209 -23.12 4.66 -7.70
N ALA A 210 -23.36 3.60 -6.91
CA ALA A 210 -23.53 3.71 -5.46
C ALA A 210 -22.28 4.26 -4.77
N ALA A 211 -21.08 3.81 -5.18
CA ALA A 211 -19.82 4.32 -4.67
C ALA A 211 -19.59 5.78 -5.06
N GLN A 212 -19.94 6.16 -6.30
CA GLN A 212 -19.84 7.54 -6.76
C GLN A 212 -20.74 8.48 -5.95
N GLN A 213 -22.00 8.09 -5.71
CA GLN A 213 -22.92 8.88 -4.89
C GLN A 213 -22.48 8.94 -3.42
N PHE A 214 -21.92 7.85 -2.90
CA PHE A 214 -21.35 7.87 -1.56
C PHE A 214 -20.14 8.82 -1.48
N ALA A 215 -19.22 8.78 -2.45
CA ALA A 215 -18.11 9.73 -2.55
C ALA A 215 -18.60 11.18 -2.62
N TRP A 216 -19.64 11.43 -3.41
CA TRP A 216 -20.24 12.75 -3.58
C TRP A 216 -20.84 13.29 -2.28
N ARG A 217 -21.54 12.43 -1.52
CA ARG A 217 -22.07 12.74 -0.19
C ARG A 217 -20.95 12.94 0.82
N LEU A 218 -19.88 12.15 0.71
CA LEU A 218 -18.76 12.19 1.62
C LEU A 218 -18.03 13.52 1.55
N LEU A 219 -17.81 14.06 0.35
CA LEU A 219 -17.13 15.34 0.09
C LEU A 219 -18.04 16.58 0.25
N ALA A 220 -19.36 16.39 0.40
CA ALA A 220 -20.34 17.47 0.38
C ALA A 220 -20.07 18.68 1.30
N PRO A 221 -19.53 18.56 2.53
CA PRO A 221 -19.38 19.70 3.45
C PRO A 221 -18.61 20.89 2.87
N ASN A 222 -17.48 20.64 2.19
CA ASN A 222 -16.58 21.68 1.68
C ASN A 222 -16.38 21.62 0.16
N ARG A 223 -17.17 20.81 -0.55
CA ARG A 223 -17.02 20.63 -1.99
C ARG A 223 -17.23 21.95 -2.74
N GLY A 224 -16.22 22.36 -3.52
CA GLY A 224 -16.26 23.57 -4.34
C GLY A 224 -15.88 24.86 -3.60
N HIS A 225 -15.65 24.81 -2.28
CA HIS A 225 -15.21 25.95 -1.48
C HIS A 225 -13.68 26.04 -1.32
N GLY A 226 -12.96 24.97 -1.65
CA GLY A 226 -11.51 24.88 -1.49
C GLY A 226 -10.88 23.74 -2.29
N VAL A 227 -9.64 23.41 -1.94
CA VAL A 227 -8.86 22.34 -2.55
C VAL A 227 -9.08 21.04 -1.78
N ILE A 228 -9.20 19.94 -2.52
CA ILE A 228 -9.29 18.59 -1.97
C ILE A 228 -7.89 17.98 -1.98
N TYR A 229 -7.31 17.78 -0.81
CA TYR A 229 -6.02 17.11 -0.64
C TYR A 229 -6.24 15.62 -0.35
N LEU A 230 -5.65 14.77 -1.18
CA LEU A 230 -5.70 13.32 -1.07
C LEU A 230 -4.33 12.79 -0.66
N VAL A 231 -4.15 12.45 0.61
CA VAL A 231 -2.86 12.01 1.13
C VAL A 231 -2.81 10.49 1.20
N TYR A 232 -2.05 9.89 0.28
CA TYR A 232 -1.84 8.43 0.22
C TYR A 232 -0.44 8.01 0.72
N ALA A 233 0.35 8.96 1.25
CA ALA A 233 1.67 8.71 1.85
C ALA A 233 1.67 7.60 2.93
N LEU A 234 0.54 7.50 3.62
CA LEU A 234 0.33 6.62 4.76
C LEU A 234 -0.05 5.20 4.31
N ASP A 235 -0.36 5.00 3.03
CA ASP A 235 -0.77 3.70 2.52
C ASP A 235 0.44 2.79 2.24
N GLY A 236 0.35 1.56 2.73
CA GLY A 236 1.26 0.48 2.39
C GLY A 236 1.86 -0.20 3.62
N PRO A 237 2.26 -1.47 3.49
CA PRO A 237 2.91 -2.19 4.59
C PRO A 237 4.23 -1.52 4.97
N ALA A 238 4.61 -1.65 6.24
CA ALA A 238 5.94 -1.27 6.70
C ALA A 238 7.02 -1.92 5.82
N PHE A 239 8.15 -1.22 5.64
CA PHE A 239 9.22 -1.68 4.76
C PHE A 239 9.67 -3.11 5.05
N LEU A 240 9.81 -3.47 6.33
CA LEU A 240 10.27 -4.80 6.73
C LEU A 240 9.23 -5.90 6.39
N THR A 241 7.94 -5.59 6.55
CA THR A 241 6.83 -6.47 6.15
C THR A 241 6.76 -6.60 4.63
N TRP A 242 6.97 -5.51 3.90
CA TRP A 242 7.04 -5.55 2.44
C TRP A 242 8.22 -6.39 1.95
N LEU A 243 9.39 -6.23 2.59
CA LEU A 243 10.62 -6.97 2.29
C LEU A 243 10.46 -8.47 2.58
N SER A 244 9.77 -8.86 3.65
CA SER A 244 9.51 -10.28 3.93
C SER A 244 8.52 -10.91 2.94
N ILE A 245 7.46 -10.19 2.54
CA ILE A 245 6.45 -10.73 1.63
C ILE A 245 6.98 -10.82 0.18
N LYS A 246 7.65 -9.78 -0.31
CA LYS A 246 8.08 -9.68 -1.72
C LYS A 246 9.58 -9.83 -1.94
N GLY A 247 10.39 -9.46 -0.95
CA GLY A 247 11.85 -9.45 -1.05
C GLY A 247 12.52 -10.76 -0.66
N TRP A 248 11.77 -11.77 -0.20
CA TRP A 248 12.35 -13.07 0.18
C TRP A 248 13.22 -13.72 -0.90
N PRO A 249 12.92 -13.65 -2.23
CA PRO A 249 13.79 -14.28 -3.23
C PRO A 249 15.15 -13.58 -3.31
N ALA A 250 15.18 -12.25 -3.15
CA ALA A 250 16.41 -11.48 -3.13
C ALA A 250 17.22 -11.75 -1.85
N LEU A 251 16.56 -11.89 -0.70
CA LEU A 251 17.20 -12.28 0.56
C LEU A 251 17.80 -13.69 0.48
N LEU A 252 17.10 -14.63 -0.15
CA LEU A 252 17.62 -15.99 -0.39
C LEU A 252 18.84 -15.95 -1.29
N ALA A 253 18.78 -15.23 -2.42
CA ALA A 253 19.92 -15.07 -3.32
C ALA A 253 21.13 -14.45 -2.60
N LEU A 254 20.90 -13.41 -1.78
CA LEU A 254 21.94 -12.80 -0.95
C LEU A 254 22.53 -13.79 0.05
N ALA A 255 21.70 -14.60 0.72
CA ALA A 255 22.15 -15.61 1.67
C ALA A 255 23.03 -16.68 0.99
N VAL A 256 22.65 -17.14 -0.21
CA VAL A 256 23.45 -18.07 -1.01
C VAL A 256 24.79 -17.45 -1.43
N LEU A 257 24.78 -16.19 -1.88
CA LEU A 257 26.01 -15.47 -2.22
C LEU A 257 26.92 -15.28 -1.00
N LEU A 258 26.36 -14.97 0.16
CA LEU A 258 27.12 -14.86 1.41
C LEU A 258 27.69 -16.21 1.84
N ALA A 259 26.91 -17.28 1.75
CA ALA A 259 27.39 -18.63 2.05
C ALA A 259 28.53 -19.05 1.10
N ALA A 260 28.39 -18.78 -0.20
CA ALA A 260 29.44 -19.03 -1.19
C ALA A 260 30.70 -18.19 -0.90
N TRP A 261 30.53 -16.91 -0.56
CA TRP A 261 31.63 -16.03 -0.19
C TRP A 261 32.34 -16.50 1.09
N MET A 262 31.58 -16.90 2.11
CA MET A 262 32.13 -17.47 3.34
C MET A 262 32.88 -18.76 3.06
N ALA A 263 32.34 -19.64 2.19
CA ALA A 263 33.01 -20.87 1.77
C ALA A 263 34.33 -20.59 1.00
N MET A 264 34.34 -19.57 0.14
CA MET A 264 35.56 -19.12 -0.55
C MET A 264 36.61 -18.58 0.44
N ARG A 265 36.17 -17.90 1.51
CA ARG A 265 37.05 -17.29 2.52
C ARG A 265 37.48 -18.25 3.63
N SER A 266 36.73 -19.32 3.89
CA SER A 266 37.02 -20.29 4.95
C SER A 266 38.09 -21.31 4.58
N ALA A 267 38.48 -21.39 3.30
CA ALA A 267 39.55 -22.27 2.85
C ALA A 267 40.94 -21.65 3.11
N ARG A 268 41.48 -21.88 4.32
CA ARG A 268 42.94 -21.92 4.52
C ARG A 268 43.36 -23.38 4.71
N LEU A 269 43.23 -24.17 3.64
CA LEU A 269 43.77 -25.53 3.56
C LEU A 269 45.23 -25.47 3.10
N GLY A 270 46.08 -24.95 3.97
CA GLY A 270 47.52 -25.20 3.88
C GLY A 270 47.86 -26.21 4.97
N PRO A 271 48.69 -27.25 4.71
CA PRO A 271 49.26 -28.01 5.80
C PRO A 271 49.91 -27.00 6.76
N LEU A 272 49.71 -27.19 8.06
CA LEU A 272 50.52 -26.49 9.06
C LEU A 272 51.95 -26.88 8.76
N MET A 273 52.66 -26.05 7.97
CA MET A 273 54.09 -26.25 7.80
C MET A 273 54.64 -26.28 9.22
N PRO A 274 55.29 -27.38 9.63
CA PRO A 274 55.85 -27.45 10.97
C PRO A 274 56.69 -26.19 11.12
N ALA A 275 56.47 -25.47 12.23
CA ALA A 275 57.26 -24.28 12.51
C ALA A 275 58.73 -24.65 12.28
N PRO A 276 59.48 -23.91 11.44
CA PRO A 276 60.86 -24.26 11.16
C PRO A 276 61.54 -24.47 12.50
N ALA A 277 62.22 -25.61 12.66
CA ALA A 277 62.89 -25.95 13.91
C ALA A 277 63.67 -24.72 14.35
N LEU A 278 63.45 -24.27 15.59
CA LEU A 278 64.18 -23.16 16.18
C LEU A 278 65.64 -23.41 15.86
N HIS A 279 66.23 -22.58 15.00
CA HIS A 279 67.62 -22.69 14.63
C HIS A 279 68.37 -22.60 15.96
N ARG A 280 68.88 -23.73 16.45
CA ARG A 280 69.64 -23.79 17.70
C ARG A 280 70.87 -22.97 17.40
N ARG A 281 70.83 -21.67 17.69
CA ARG A 281 71.94 -20.77 17.49
C ARG A 281 73.08 -21.37 18.29
N ALA A 282 74.01 -22.00 17.59
CA ALA A 282 75.18 -22.66 18.15
C ALA A 282 76.19 -21.61 18.64
N LEU A 283 75.70 -20.63 19.41
CA LEU A 283 76.48 -19.57 20.03
C LEU A 283 77.49 -20.17 21.01
N LEU A 284 77.13 -21.25 21.70
CA LEU A 284 78.05 -22.01 22.53
C LEU A 284 79.18 -22.67 21.71
N GLU A 285 78.86 -23.24 20.56
CA GLU A 285 79.89 -23.84 19.69
C GLU A 285 80.80 -22.78 19.06
N HIS A 286 80.28 -21.60 18.72
CA HIS A 286 81.09 -20.47 18.27
C HIS A 286 81.97 -19.89 19.39
N VAL A 287 81.46 -19.77 20.62
CA VAL A 287 82.25 -19.31 21.77
C VAL A 287 83.32 -20.35 22.12
N GLN A 288 82.99 -21.64 22.06
CA GLN A 288 83.94 -22.70 22.34
C GLN A 288 85.03 -22.78 21.25
N ALA A 289 84.68 -22.67 19.97
CA ALA A 289 85.64 -22.60 18.87
C ALA A 289 86.52 -21.33 18.96
N ALA A 290 85.97 -20.18 19.32
CA ALA A 290 86.74 -18.96 19.55
C ALA A 290 87.68 -19.08 20.76
N GLY A 291 87.23 -19.75 21.83
CA GLY A 291 88.05 -20.05 23.00
C GLY A 291 89.21 -21.00 22.68
N GLU A 292 88.96 -22.08 21.93
CA GLU A 292 90.01 -23.01 21.49
C GLU A 292 90.99 -22.35 20.52
N PHE A 293 90.53 -21.44 19.66
CA PHE A 293 91.41 -20.67 18.77
C PHE A 293 92.31 -19.70 19.53
N LEU A 294 91.82 -19.05 20.58
CA LEU A 294 92.63 -18.18 21.46
C LEU A 294 93.61 -18.96 22.35
N TYR A 295 93.33 -20.24 22.62
CA TYR A 295 94.19 -21.10 23.43
C TYR A 295 95.35 -21.73 22.65
N ARG A 296 95.29 -21.73 21.31
CA ARG A 296 96.41 -22.11 20.43
C ARG A 296 97.29 -20.92 20.10
#